data_AF-A0A1E8PQ51-F1
#
_entry.id   AF-A0A1E8PQ51-F1
#
_cell.length_a   1.000
_cell.length_b   1.000
_cell.length_c   1.000
_cell.angle_alpha   90.00
_cell.angle_beta   90.00
_cell.angle_gamma   90.00
#
_symmetry.space_group_name_H-M   'P 1'
#
loop_
_entity.id
_entity.type
_entity.pdbx_description
1 polymer ?
#
loop_
_entity_poly.entity_id
_entity_poly.type
_entity_poly.pdbx_seq_one_letter_code
_entity_poly.pdbx_strand_id
1 'polypeptide(L)'
;MTSNDVLSMYENIAGMTNKMVVAARSSDWDGFDTLENQCAAAASPTMTSKVPAQTGASRQRKIDLLKQILANDREIRTITEPWMTQLSNNMPESRTHM
;
A
#
# COMPACT_ATOMS: atom_id res chain seq x y z
N MET A 1 8.60 9.49 18.73
CA MET A 1 9.18 8.64 17.67
C MET A 1 10.65 8.98 17.53
N THR A 2 11.52 7.99 17.68
CA THR A 2 12.95 8.10 17.42
C THR A 2 13.25 7.85 15.94
N SER A 3 14.47 8.14 15.49
CA SER A 3 14.92 7.78 14.14
C SER A 3 14.82 6.28 13.83
N ASN A 4 15.00 5.40 14.83
CA ASN A 4 14.87 3.95 14.65
C ASN A 4 13.41 3.53 14.56
N ASP A 5 12.52 4.16 15.34
CA ASP A 5 11.08 3.91 15.26
C ASP A 5 10.55 4.24 13.86
N VAL A 6 11.04 5.34 13.26
CA VAL A 6 10.68 5.76 11.90
C VAL A 6 11.08 4.70 10.88
N LEU A 7 12.32 4.19 10.94
CA LEU A 7 12.77 3.16 10.01
C LEU A 7 12.00 1.85 10.17
N SER A 8 11.83 1.39 11.40
CA SER A 8 11.09 0.16 11.71
C SER A 8 9.66 0.22 11.17
N MET A 9 9.01 1.38 11.28
CA MET A 9 7.70 1.62 10.71
C MET A 9 7.69 1.55 9.18
N TYR A 10 8.64 2.18 8.48
CA TYR A 10 8.74 2.04 7.02
C TYR A 10 9.07 0.62 6.56
N GLU A 11 9.88 -0.12 7.32
CA GLU A 11 10.18 -1.53 7.06
C GLU A 11 8.93 -2.40 7.22
N ASN A 12 8.12 -2.13 8.23
CA ASN A 12 6.84 -2.81 8.41
C ASN A 12 5.90 -2.54 7.21
N ILE A 13 5.74 -1.28 6.79
CA ILE A 13 4.90 -0.91 5.65
C ILE A 13 5.41 -1.56 4.35
N ALA A 14 6.72 -1.55 4.11
CA ALA A 14 7.32 -2.23 2.95
C ALA A 14 7.06 -3.74 2.97
N GLY A 15 7.14 -4.37 4.15
CA GLY A 15 6.81 -5.78 4.33
C GLY A 15 5.33 -6.08 4.07
N MET A 16 4.41 -5.24 4.57
CA MET A 16 2.97 -5.40 4.35
C MET A 16 2.58 -5.24 2.89
N THR A 17 3.06 -4.18 2.23
CA THR A 17 2.79 -3.97 0.79
C THR A 17 3.35 -5.09 -0.08
N ASN A 18 4.47 -5.70 0.30
CA ASN A 18 4.97 -6.90 -0.39
C ASN A 18 4.05 -8.12 -0.20
N LYS A 19 3.48 -8.30 1.00
CA LYS A 19 2.47 -9.35 1.23
C LYS A 19 1.18 -9.09 0.43
N MET A 20 0.78 -7.83 0.29
CA MET A 20 -0.35 -7.43 -0.55
C MET A 20 -0.12 -7.79 -2.02
N VAL A 21 1.09 -7.59 -2.55
CA VAL A 21 1.45 -8.05 -3.90
C VAL A 21 1.26 -9.56 -4.03
N VAL A 22 1.73 -10.35 -3.05
CA VAL A 22 1.57 -11.81 -3.07
C VAL A 22 0.10 -12.20 -3.04
N ALA A 23 -0.70 -11.61 -2.15
CA ALA A 23 -2.14 -11.87 -2.04
C ALA A 23 -2.89 -11.52 -3.33
N ALA A 24 -2.59 -10.37 -3.94
CA ALA A 24 -3.18 -9.95 -5.21
C ALA A 24 -2.84 -10.92 -6.35
N ARG A 25 -1.57 -11.36 -6.44
CA ARG A 25 -1.13 -12.35 -7.44
C ARG A 25 -1.82 -13.71 -7.26
N SER A 26 -2.09 -14.12 -6.02
CA SER A 26 -2.80 -15.36 -5.71
C SER A 26 -4.33 -15.24 -5.70
N SER A 27 -4.87 -14.04 -6.00
CA SER A 27 -6.32 -13.74 -5.89
C SER A 27 -6.90 -14.00 -4.49
N ASP A 28 -6.08 -13.87 -3.45
CA ASP A 28 -6.50 -13.94 -2.04
C ASP A 28 -7.05 -12.58 -1.60
N TRP A 29 -8.29 -12.28 -1.99
CA TRP A 29 -8.89 -10.97 -1.77
C TRP A 29 -9.22 -10.69 -0.29
N ASP A 30 -9.59 -11.71 0.48
CA ASP A 30 -9.83 -11.57 1.93
C ASP A 30 -8.53 -11.25 2.68
N GLY A 31 -7.43 -11.95 2.32
CA GLY A 31 -6.10 -11.66 2.83
C GLY A 31 -5.61 -10.29 2.38
N PHE A 32 -5.89 -9.89 1.15
CA PHE A 32 -5.56 -8.57 0.62
C PHE A 32 -6.26 -7.44 1.37
N ASP A 33 -7.57 -7.52 1.59
CA ASP A 33 -8.36 -6.52 2.34
C ASP A 33 -7.88 -6.40 3.80
N THR A 34 -7.59 -7.53 4.44
CA THR A 34 -7.03 -7.56 5.80
C THR A 34 -5.68 -6.83 5.85
N LEU A 35 -4.81 -7.05 4.87
CA LEU A 35 -3.50 -6.40 4.78
C LEU A 35 -3.61 -4.90 4.45
N GLU A 36 -4.57 -4.51 3.61
CA GLU A 36 -4.84 -3.10 3.29
C GLU A 36 -5.21 -2.31 4.55
N ASN A 37 -6.14 -2.85 5.34
CA ASN A 37 -6.56 -2.24 6.62
C ASN A 37 -5.38 -2.10 7.60
N GLN A 38 -4.53 -3.12 7.71
CA GLN A 38 -3.32 -3.07 8.55
C GLN A 38 -2.32 -2.03 8.04
N CYS A 39 -2.13 -1.93 6.73
CA CYS A 39 -1.22 -0.96 6.11
C CYS A 39 -1.70 0.47 6.37
N ALA A 40 -3.00 0.75 6.19
CA ALA A 40 -3.61 2.05 6.45
C ALA A 40 -3.47 2.48 7.93
N ALA A 41 -3.68 1.54 8.86
CA ALA A 41 -3.47 1.78 10.29
C ALA A 41 -2.01 2.08 10.61
N ALA A 42 -1.06 1.37 10.01
CA ALA A 42 0.37 1.59 10.22
C ALA A 42 0.90 2.88 9.57
N ALA A 43 0.27 3.34 8.48
CA ALA A 43 0.60 4.59 7.82
C ALA A 43 0.04 5.83 8.56
N SER A 44 -1.08 5.70 9.27
CA SER A 44 -1.75 6.84 9.93
C SER A 44 -0.85 7.67 10.88
N PRO A 45 0.00 7.08 11.74
CA PRO A 45 0.93 7.83 12.58
C PRO A 45 1.93 8.71 11.80
N THR A 46 2.24 8.37 10.54
CA THR A 46 3.16 9.17 9.69
C THR A 46 2.58 10.50 9.28
N MET A 47 1.25 10.60 9.16
CA MET A 47 0.57 11.81 8.71
C MET A 47 0.38 12.82 9.85
N THR A 48 0.33 12.35 11.10
CA THR A 48 -0.03 13.16 12.27
C THR A 48 1.16 13.51 13.17
N SER A 49 2.24 12.72 13.14
CA SER A 49 3.41 12.91 14.00
C SER A 49 4.54 13.63 13.28
N LYS A 50 5.22 14.53 14.01
CA LYS A 50 6.45 15.19 13.52
C LYS A 50 7.57 14.14 13.42
N VAL A 51 7.77 13.59 12.24
CA VAL A 51 8.82 12.59 11.96
C VAL A 51 10.20 13.27 12.12
N PRO A 52 11.07 12.78 13.01
CA PRO A 52 12.44 13.29 13.13
C PRO A 52 13.17 13.26 11.79
N ALA A 53 14.00 14.27 11.53
CA ALA A 53 14.85 14.29 10.35
C ALA A 53 15.86 13.13 10.42
N GLN A 54 15.89 12.32 9.37
CA GLN A 54 16.90 11.26 9.21
C GLN A 54 18.11 11.84 8.47
N THR A 55 19.31 11.45 8.88
CA THR A 55 20.58 11.86 8.25
C THR A 55 21.40 10.63 7.83
N GLY A 56 22.35 10.83 6.91
CA GLY A 56 23.28 9.79 6.46
C GLY A 56 22.60 8.49 6.00
N ALA A 57 23.09 7.35 6.51
CA ALA A 57 22.61 6.02 6.17
C ALA A 57 21.11 5.82 6.46
N SER A 58 20.60 6.37 7.56
CA SER A 58 19.18 6.27 7.92
C SER A 58 18.27 7.01 6.94
N ARG A 59 18.75 8.11 6.35
CA ARG A 59 18.02 8.80 5.28
C ARG A 59 17.98 7.97 4.01
N GLN A 60 19.11 7.38 3.63
CA GLN A 60 19.19 6.54 2.43
C GLN A 60 18.28 5.32 2.56
N ARG A 61 18.34 4.62 3.69
CA ARG A 61 17.47 3.46 3.97
C ARG A 61 15.98 3.81 3.88
N LYS A 62 15.58 4.97 4.44
CA LYS A 62 14.19 5.46 4.31
C LYS A 62 13.78 5.67 2.85
N ILE A 63 14.66 6.24 2.03
CA ILE A 63 14.39 6.45 0.59
C ILE A 63 14.21 5.12 -0.14
N ASP A 64 15.05 4.13 0.17
CA ASP A 64 14.97 2.81 -0.46
C ASP A 64 13.66 2.10 -0.12
N LEU A 65 13.23 2.19 1.15
CA LEU A 65 11.94 1.64 1.60
C LEU A 65 10.74 2.32 0.93
N LEU A 66 10.77 3.66 0.79
CA LEU A 66 9.72 4.39 0.07
C LEU A 66 9.62 3.96 -1.39
N LYS A 67 10.77 3.78 -2.07
CA LYS A 67 10.77 3.27 -3.45
C LYS A 67 10.18 1.87 -3.54
N GLN A 68 10.49 0.99 -2.59
CA GLN A 68 9.93 -0.35 -2.53
C GLN A 68 8.41 -0.32 -2.35
N ILE A 69 7.89 0.50 -1.42
CA ILE A 69 6.45 0.68 -1.19
C ILE A 69 5.77 1.14 -2.48
N LEU A 70 6.29 2.18 -3.14
CA LEU A 70 5.73 2.69 -4.40
C LEU A 70 5.75 1.67 -5.53
N ALA A 71 6.81 0.85 -5.61
CA ALA A 71 6.90 -0.23 -6.59
C ALA A 71 5.83 -1.31 -6.34
N ASN A 72 5.66 -1.72 -5.08
CA ASN A 72 4.61 -2.67 -4.68
C ASN A 72 3.21 -2.13 -5.00
N ASP A 73 2.94 -0.86 -4.67
CA ASP A 73 1.65 -0.22 -4.95
C ASP A 73 1.34 -0.14 -6.45
N ARG A 74 2.36 0.10 -7.28
CA ARG A 74 2.21 0.08 -8.75
C ARG A 74 1.87 -1.32 -9.25
N GLU A 75 2.51 -2.33 -8.68
CA GLU A 75 2.27 -3.71 -9.04
C GLU A 75 0.86 -4.16 -8.66
N ILE A 76 0.43 -3.84 -7.44
CA ILE A 76 -0.95 -4.09 -6.98
C ILE A 76 -1.96 -3.51 -7.98
N ARG A 77 -1.80 -2.24 -8.36
CA ARG A 77 -2.67 -1.58 -9.36
C ARG A 77 -2.68 -2.31 -10.71
N THR A 78 -1.53 -2.81 -11.16
CA THR A 78 -1.44 -3.57 -12.41
C THR A 78 -2.28 -4.86 -12.37
N ILE A 79 -2.42 -5.47 -11.19
CA ILE A 79 -3.24 -6.67 -10.99
C ILE A 79 -4.72 -6.30 -10.81
N THR A 80 -5.01 -5.23 -10.09
CA THR A 80 -6.38 -4.92 -9.67
C THR A 80 -7.18 -4.03 -10.63
N GLU A 81 -6.54 -3.11 -11.35
CA GLU A 81 -7.23 -2.18 -12.26
C GLU A 81 -7.87 -2.84 -13.51
N PRO A 82 -7.30 -3.89 -14.12
CA PRO A 82 -7.90 -4.51 -15.31
C PRO A 82 -9.28 -5.12 -15.05
N TRP A 83 -9.46 -5.83 -13.92
CA TRP A 83 -10.75 -6.45 -13.61
C TRP A 83 -11.80 -5.42 -13.22
N MET A 84 -11.42 -4.33 -12.55
CA MET A 84 -12.33 -3.20 -12.25
C MET A 84 -12.85 -2.54 -13.51
N THR A 85 -11.97 -2.34 -14.51
CA THR A 85 -12.35 -1.80 -15.83
C THR A 85 -13.30 -2.75 -16.57
N GLN A 86 -13.09 -4.06 -16.45
CA GLN A 86 -13.98 -5.05 -17.07
C GLN A 86 -15.35 -5.09 -16.38
N LEU A 87 -15.41 -5.04 -15.05
CA LEU A 87 -16.68 -5.01 -14.32
C LEU A 87 -17.48 -3.74 -14.60
N SER A 88 -16.84 -2.57 -14.68
CA SER A 88 -17.53 -1.32 -15.04
C SER A 88 -18.13 -1.37 -16.44
N ASN A 89 -17.45 -2.01 -17.38
CA ASN A 89 -17.94 -2.16 -18.76
C ASN A 89 -19.05 -3.20 -18.90
N ASN A 90 -19.08 -4.20 -18.00
CA ASN A 90 -20.04 -5.29 -18.01
C ASN A 90 -21.26 -5.05 -17.10
N MET A 91 -21.23 -4.03 -16.22
CA MET A 91 -22.41 -3.58 -15.50
C MET A 91 -23.27 -2.73 -16.45
N PRO A 92 -24.50 -3.17 -16.81
CA PRO A 92 -25.41 -2.28 -17.52
C PRO A 92 -25.70 -1.08 -16.62
N GLU A 93 -25.60 0.14 -17.17
CA GLU A 93 -26.17 1.31 -16.51
C GLU A 93 -27.61 0.95 -16.12
N SER A 94 -27.91 0.97 -14.82
CA SER A 94 -29.29 0.88 -14.35
C SER A 94 -30.06 1.96 -15.10
N ARG A 95 -30.84 1.53 -16.10
CA ARG A 95 -31.68 2.40 -16.92
C ARG A 95 -32.72 3.04 -16.01
N THR A 96 -32.37 4.17 -15.44
CA THR A 96 -33.32 5.12 -14.87
C THR A 96 -33.98 5.81 -16.06
N HIS A 97 -34.89 5.10 -16.72
CA HIS A 97 -35.87 5.72 -17.60
C HIS A 97 -37.14 5.93 -16.75
N MET A 98 -37.37 7.19 -16.36
CA MET A 98 -38.71 7.71 -16.10
C MET A 98 -39.23 8.37 -17.38
#